data_AF-A0AAV8XY03-F1
#
_entry.id   AF-A0AAV8XY03-F1
#
_cell.length_a   1.000
_cell.length_b   1.000
_cell.length_c   1.000
_cell.angle_alpha   90.00
_cell.angle_beta   90.00
_cell.angle_gamma   90.00
#
_symmetry.space_group_name_H-M   'P 1'
#
loop_
_entity.id
_entity.type
_entity.pdbx_description
1 polymer ?
#
loop_
_entity_poly.entity_id
_entity_poly.type
_entity_poly.pdbx_seq_one_letter_code
_entity_poly.pdbx_strand_id
1 'polypeptide(L)' 'MIKIVKACVILHNFVRDRDGFIVDDTTSITGLEDLPQDANIRGGMTANTIRNTLCKCFMTNAGNVPWQMSRI' A
#
# COMPACT_ATOMS: atom_id res chain seq x y z
N MET A 1 -9.48 -4.26 12.62
CA MET A 1 -8.35 -4.05 11.67
C MET A 1 -8.77 -4.07 10.19
N ILE A 2 -9.46 -5.10 9.67
CA ILE A 2 -9.81 -5.20 8.22
C ILE A 2 -10.56 -3.97 7.68
N LYS A 3 -11.51 -3.41 8.43
CA LYS A 3 -12.29 -2.23 8.01
C LYS A 3 -11.42 -0.98 7.85
N ILE A 4 -10.43 -0.79 8.73
CA ILE A 4 -9.50 0.35 8.69
C ILE A 4 -8.62 0.24 7.45
N VAL A 5 -8.04 -0.95 7.21
CA VAL A 5 -7.20 -1.19 6.02
C VAL A 5 -7.98 -0.94 4.73
N LYS A 6 -9.22 -1.44 4.64
CA LYS A 6 -10.08 -1.18 3.47
C LYS A 6 -10.38 0.30 3.29
N ALA A 7 -10.71 1.03 4.36
CA ALA A 7 -10.96 2.46 4.30
C ALA A 7 -9.73 3.23 3.80
N CYS A 8 -8.54 2.90 4.31
CA CYS A 8 -7.29 3.53 3.86
C CYS A 8 -6.97 3.25 2.39
N VAL A 9 -7.18 2.02 1.91
CA VAL A 9 -6.95 1.66 0.49
C VAL A 9 -7.92 2.40 -0.42
N ILE A 10 -9.21 2.45 -0.06
CA ILE A 10 -10.21 3.18 -0.85
C ILE A 10 -9.88 4.67 -0.89
N LEU A 11 -9.52 5.27 0.25
CA LEU A 11 -9.14 6.68 0.32
C LEU A 11 -7.89 6.98 -0.52
N HIS A 12 -6.87 6.14 -0.43
CA HIS A 12 -5.65 6.28 -1.21
C HIS A 12 -5.94 6.25 -2.72
N ASN A 13 -6.75 5.29 -3.17
CA ASN A 13 -7.13 5.18 -4.58
C ASN A 13 -7.95 6.38 -5.04
N PHE A 14 -8.90 6.85 -4.22
CA PHE A 14 -9.71 8.03 -4.52
C PHE A 14 -8.86 9.30 -4.69
N VAL A 15 -7.93 9.55 -3.75
CA VAL A 15 -7.04 10.72 -3.82
C VAL A 15 -6.15 10.65 -5.06
N ARG A 16 -5.61 9.47 -5.38
CA ARG A 16 -4.77 9.28 -6.58
C ARG A 16 -5.51 9.54 -7.88
N ASP A 17 -6.79 9.17 -7.96
CA ASP A 17 -7.63 9.42 -9.13
C ASP A 17 -8.00 10.91 -9.25
N ARG A 18 -8.35 11.54 -8.13
CA ARG A 18 -8.73 12.96 -8.06
C ARG A 18 -7.57 13.90 -8.40
N ASP A 19 -6.41 13.67 -7.79
CA ASP A 19 -5.28 14.60 -7.81
C ASP A 19 -4.18 14.21 -8.79
N GLY A 20 -4.30 13.04 -9.40
CA GLY A 20 -3.18 12.40 -10.07
C GLY A 20 -2.13 11.92 -9.06
N PHE A 21 -1.06 11.35 -9.60
CA PHE A 21 0.04 10.81 -8.80
C PHE A 21 1.34 10.96 -9.57
N ILE A 22 2.29 11.71 -9.01
CA ILE A 22 3.64 11.82 -9.53
C ILE A 22 4.43 10.64 -8.96
N VAL A 23 4.75 9.66 -9.82
CA VAL A 23 5.49 8.46 -9.41
C VAL A 23 6.85 8.85 -8.81
N ASP A 24 7.51 9.86 -9.37
CA ASP A 24 8.78 10.38 -8.86
C ASP A 24 8.67 10.87 -7.40
N ASP A 25 7.55 11.42 -6.94
CA ASP A 25 7.43 11.88 -5.53
C ASP A 25 7.36 10.73 -4.52
N THR A 26 7.09 9.50 -4.98
CA THR A 26 7.03 8.31 -4.12
C THR A 26 8.22 7.37 -4.29
N THR A 27 8.90 7.43 -5.44
CA THR A 27 10.13 6.66 -5.68
C THR A 27 11.40 7.46 -5.44
N SER A 28 11.32 8.79 -5.41
CA SER A 28 12.44 9.65 -5.04
C SER A 28 12.58 9.68 -3.53
N ILE A 29 13.40 8.78 -3.01
CA ILE A 29 13.94 8.92 -1.66
C ILE A 29 14.88 10.14 -1.70
N THR A 30 14.40 11.30 -1.28
CA THR A 30 15.28 12.42 -0.93
C THR A 30 15.93 12.10 0.42
N GLY A 31 17.07 11.44 0.38
CA GLY A 31 17.86 11.09 1.56
C GLY A 31 17.67 9.63 1.99
N LEU A 32 18.74 8.84 1.85
CA LEU A 32 18.91 7.59 2.61
C LEU A 32 19.23 7.98 4.05
N GLU A 33 18.23 8.48 4.77
CA GLU A 33 18.38 8.67 6.21
C GLU A 33 18.29 7.29 6.85
N ASP A 34 19.37 6.89 7.55
CA ASP A 34 19.34 5.68 8.37
C ASP A 34 18.20 5.84 9.38
N LEU A 35 17.09 5.16 9.12
CA LEU A 35 16.03 5.04 10.10
C LEU A 35 16.67 4.42 11.35
N PRO A 36 16.48 5.00 12.54
CA PRO A 36 16.92 4.36 13.76
C PRO A 36 16.37 2.94 13.73
N GLN A 37 17.26 1.97 13.90
CA GLN A 37 16.93 0.55 13.84
C GLN A 37 16.03 0.24 15.02
N ASP A 38 14.74 0.55 14.90
CA ASP A 38 13.74 0.07 15.82
C ASP A 38 13.84 -1.46 15.78
N ALA A 39 13.83 -2.07 16.97
CA ALA A 39 13.76 -3.51 17.16
C ALA A 39 12.40 -4.10 16.71
N ASN A 40 11.79 -3.53 15.66
CA ASN A 40 10.63 -4.06 15.01
C ASN A 40 11.05 -5.32 14.26
N ILE A 41 10.75 -6.46 14.85
CA ILE A 41 10.88 -7.79 14.26
C ILE A 41 10.20 -7.78 12.89
N ARG A 42 11.02 -7.62 11.84
CA ARG A 42 10.57 -7.67 10.45
C ARG A 42 10.02 -9.08 10.21
N GLY A 43 8.73 -9.19 9.92
CA GLY A 43 8.09 -10.48 9.60
C GLY A 43 7.20 -11.11 10.69
N GLY A 44 6.80 -10.35 11.72
CA GLY A 44 5.80 -10.83 12.68
C GLY A 44 4.44 -11.20 12.06
N MET A 45 3.63 -11.98 12.78
CA MET A 45 2.27 -12.39 12.39
C MET A 45 1.44 -11.23 11.83
N THR A 46 1.52 -10.05 12.44
CA THR A 46 0.82 -8.83 12.01
C THR A 46 1.20 -8.41 10.59
N ALA A 47 2.48 -8.48 10.21
CA ALA A 47 2.92 -8.13 8.86
C ALA A 47 2.35 -9.10 7.81
N ASN A 48 2.32 -10.40 8.14
CA ASN A 48 1.69 -11.41 7.29
C ASN A 48 0.17 -11.21 7.18
N THR A 49 -0.50 -10.88 8.28
CA THR A 49 -1.93 -10.58 8.29
C THR A 49 -2.25 -9.35 7.45
N ILE A 50 -1.44 -8.28 7.55
CA ILE A 50 -1.60 -7.06 6.74
C ILE A 50 -1.41 -7.39 5.27
N ARG A 51 -0.31 -8.08 4.91
CA ARG A 51 -0.03 -8.50 3.53
C ARG A 51 -1.20 -9.31 2.94
N ASN A 52 -1.67 -10.33 3.65
CA ASN A 52 -2.79 -11.16 3.20
C ASN A 52 -4.10 -10.36 3.08
N THR A 53 -4.32 -9.40 3.96
CA THR A 53 -5.51 -8.52 3.92
C THR A 53 -5.46 -7.60 2.71
N LEU A 54 -4.31 -6.99 2.43
CA LEU A 54 -4.09 -6.15 1.25
C LEU A 54 -4.27 -6.95 -0.03
N CYS A 55 -3.65 -8.14 -0.15
CA CYS A 55 -3.86 -9.03 -1.30
C CYS A 55 -5.34 -9.32 -1.53
N LYS A 56 -6.10 -9.69 -0.48
CA LYS A 56 -7.54 -9.94 -0.61
C LYS A 56 -8.31 -8.70 -1.05
N CYS A 57 -7.91 -7.50 -0.60
CA CYS A 57 -8.57 -6.24 -0.97
C CYS A 57 -8.39 -5.93 -2.45
N PHE A 58 -7.15 -6.00 -2.95
CA PHE A 58 -6.79 -5.71 -4.34
C PHE A 58 -7.34 -6.72 -5.35
N MET A 59 -7.73 -7.92 -4.89
CA MET A 59 -8.40 -8.93 -5.72
C MET A 59 -9.92 -8.77 -5.79
N THR A 60 -10.51 -7.77 -5.10
CA THR A 60 -11.95 -7.47 -5.21
C THR A 60 -12.22 -6.35 -6.22
N ASN A 61 -13.41 -6.33 -6.81
CA ASN A 61 -13.83 -5.27 -7.74
C ASN A 61 -13.68 -3.84 -7.17
N ALA A 62 -13.88 -3.68 -5.85
CA ALA A 62 -13.79 -2.36 -5.20
C ALA A 62 -12.34 -1.93 -4.88
N GLY A 63 -11.40 -2.87 -4.79
CA GLY A 63 -10.01 -2.60 -4.47
C GLY A 63 -9.05 -2.74 -5.64
N ASN A 64 -9.47 -3.38 -6.73
CA ASN A 64 -8.63 -3.61 -7.91
C ASN A 64 -8.24 -2.28 -8.57
N VAL A 65 -7.01 -2.23 -9.08
CA VAL A 65 -6.46 -1.07 -9.79
C VAL A 65 -6.28 -1.40 -11.28
N PRO A 66 -6.55 -0.46 -12.20
CA PRO A 66 -6.58 -0.76 -13.64
C PRO A 66 -5.28 -1.36 -14.21
N TRP A 67 -4.13 -1.01 -13.63
CA TRP A 67 -2.82 -1.47 -14.06
C TRP A 67 -2.39 -2.80 -13.40
N GLN A 68 -3.17 -3.37 -12.48
CA GLN A 68 -2.78 -4.54 -11.69
C GLN A 68 -2.42 -5.77 -12.55
N MET A 69 -3.16 -5.98 -13.63
CA MET A 69 -2.96 -7.11 -14.55
C MET A 69 -2.28 -6.69 -15.86
N SER A 70 -1.80 -5.45 -15.96
CA SER A 70 -1.23 -4.90 -17.19
C SER A 70 0.17 -5.44 -17.53
N ARG A 71 0.81 -6.18 -16.61
CA ARG A 71 2.17 -6.71 -16.74
C ARG A 71 2.27 -8.23 -16.52
N ILE A 72 1.15 -8.95 -16.67
CA ILE A 72 1.11 -10.42 -16.65
C ILE A 72 1.28 -10.93 -18.07
#